data_AF-A0A534QL28-F1
#
_entry.id   AF-A0A534QL28-F1
#
_cell.length_a   1.000
_cell.length_b   1.000
_cell.length_c   1.000
_cell.angle_alpha   90.00
_cell.angle_beta   90.00
_cell.angle_gamma   90.00
#
_symmetry.space_group_name_H-M   'P 1'
#
loop_
_entity.id
_entity.type
_entity.pdbx_description
1 polymer ?
#
loop_
_entity_poly.entity_id
_entity_poly.type
_entity_poly.pdbx_seq_one_letter_code
_entity_poly.pdbx_strand_id
1 'polypeptide(L)'
;MYVYLGSLVTNLTELAAGRPSGGAAQQAFYLGGLVATVAVTLYVTRVARRALADATRDRAPACAAPGAQAPEARASLVEPDDAHSRALLSHLHPPGWTNPTPAARYDLVVVGGGTAGLVSAAGAAGLGARVALVERHLLGGDCLNVGCVPSKAVIAAAREAAAAREAAAFGVHARGVEVDFAAVMERMRRLRAGLAPHDGVERFTRLGVDVFLGAGRFTGPTTLEVDGQRLSFVRAVIATGARATAPPIPGLEDVGYLTNETVFWLTELPHRLAVVGAGPIGCELAQAFGRLGSRVTALEMLPQVLGKEDADAAAIVERRLRAEGVEIVLGARIERAERRGPERVLVYDVAGARREAVCDAILVGAGRAPNVEGLGLEAAGVAHGRDGVTVNDYLQTTNRRIYAAGDVASRFKFTHMADALARIVLANALFGGRKKASALHVPWCTYTSPEVAHVGLSPQEAEGRGHAVDTITIPLADVDRAVLDGDEDGFFRFHLARGSDRLLGATLVSAHAGETISEVTLAMTRGLGLATLAGVIHPYPTVAEAIRKAADEYNRRRLTPTVKRVLGWWLAVRRRM
;
A
#
# COMPACT_ATOMS: atom_id res chain seq x y z
N MET A 1 24.17 17.53 -4.92
CA MET A 1 25.09 18.46 -5.61
C MET A 1 24.40 19.79 -5.95
N TYR A 2 23.28 19.76 -6.69
CA TYR A 2 22.54 20.97 -7.09
C TYR A 2 22.09 21.89 -5.94
N VAL A 3 21.63 21.33 -4.81
CA VAL A 3 21.18 22.13 -3.64
C VAL A 3 22.33 22.92 -3.00
N TYR A 4 23.52 22.32 -2.89
CA TYR A 4 24.69 22.97 -2.30
C TYR A 4 25.37 23.94 -3.27
N LEU A 5 25.36 23.63 -4.58
CA LEU A 5 25.84 24.56 -5.61
C LEU A 5 24.94 25.80 -5.67
N GLY A 6 23.62 25.62 -5.57
CA GLY A 6 22.65 26.72 -5.51
C GLY A 6 22.91 27.63 -4.31
N SER A 7 23.04 27.07 -3.11
CA SER A 7 23.33 27.85 -1.89
C SER A 7 24.68 28.57 -1.96
N LEU A 8 25.72 27.96 -2.55
CA LEU A 8 27.03 28.60 -2.74
C LEU A 8 26.94 29.77 -3.73
N VAL A 9 26.23 29.60 -4.84
CA VAL A 9 26.01 30.67 -5.83
C VAL A 9 25.22 31.82 -5.21
N THR A 10 24.14 31.54 -4.48
CA THR A 10 23.34 32.56 -3.77
C THR A 10 24.19 33.35 -2.78
N ASN A 11 24.96 32.66 -1.93
CA ASN A 11 25.82 33.31 -0.94
C ASN A 11 26.93 34.17 -1.59
N LEU A 12 27.51 33.72 -2.72
CA LEU A 12 28.51 34.49 -3.46
C LEU A 12 27.89 35.71 -4.16
N THR A 13 26.69 35.58 -4.72
CA THR A 13 25.96 36.71 -5.33
C THR A 13 25.54 37.75 -4.31
N GLU A 14 25.14 37.36 -3.10
CA GLU A 14 24.80 38.29 -2.02
C GLU A 14 26.05 39.03 -1.51
N LEU A 15 27.21 38.35 -1.46
CA LEU A 15 28.50 38.96 -1.13
C LEU A 15 28.94 39.98 -2.19
N ALA A 16 28.80 39.65 -3.47
CA ALA A 16 29.14 40.53 -4.58
C ALA A 16 28.20 41.75 -4.71
N ALA A 17 26.95 41.62 -4.25
CA ALA A 17 25.95 42.69 -4.25
C ALA A 17 26.08 43.68 -3.07
N GLY A 18 27.13 43.55 -2.24
CA GLY A 18 27.39 44.49 -1.15
C GLY A 18 26.34 44.52 -0.03
N ARG A 19 25.51 43.48 0.08
CA ARG A 19 24.47 43.37 1.12
C ARG A 19 24.91 42.44 2.24
N PRO A 20 25.57 42.99 3.26
CA PRO A 20 25.14 42.67 4.60
C PRO A 20 24.98 43.96 5.41
N SER A 21 23.77 44.52 5.40
CA SER A 21 23.35 45.55 6.34
C SER A 21 23.05 44.90 7.70
N GLY A 22 24.10 44.41 8.38
CA GLY A 22 24.01 43.75 9.67
C GLY A 22 25.32 43.88 10.44
N GLY A 23 25.24 44.06 11.76
CA GLY A 23 26.41 44.24 12.63
C GLY A 23 27.40 43.07 12.60
N ALA A 24 28.57 43.26 13.22
CA ALA A 24 29.71 42.32 13.18
C ALA A 24 29.36 40.85 13.48
N ALA A 25 28.38 40.59 14.36
CA ALA A 25 27.92 39.23 14.69
C ALA A 25 27.23 38.54 13.51
N GLN A 26 26.48 39.28 12.69
CA GLN A 26 25.75 38.74 11.54
C GLN A 26 26.70 38.45 10.38
N GLN A 27 27.75 39.26 10.22
CA GLN A 27 28.85 39.01 9.27
C GLN A 27 29.65 37.77 9.66
N ALA A 28 29.95 37.58 10.96
CA ALA A 28 30.63 36.38 11.44
C ALA A 28 29.81 35.10 11.22
N PHE A 29 28.49 35.15 11.43
CA PHE A 29 27.59 34.03 11.17
C PHE A 29 27.52 33.68 9.67
N TYR A 30 27.47 34.70 8.80
CA TYR A 30 27.50 34.52 7.34
C TYR A 30 28.81 33.91 6.85
N LEU A 31 29.96 34.42 7.32
CA LEU A 31 31.28 33.86 6.99
C LEU A 31 31.43 32.42 7.47
N GLY A 32 30.92 32.11 8.67
CA GLY A 32 30.89 30.73 9.18
C GLY A 32 30.05 29.79 8.29
N GLY A 33 28.88 30.24 7.84
CA GLY A 33 28.02 29.50 6.91
C GLY A 33 28.67 29.26 5.55
N LEU A 34 29.38 30.25 5.00
CA LEU A 34 30.11 30.13 3.74
C LEU A 34 31.25 29.10 3.84
N VAL A 35 32.06 29.16 4.90
CA VAL A 35 33.16 28.22 5.16
C VAL A 35 32.62 26.79 5.31
N ALA A 36 31.53 26.60 6.05
CA ALA A 36 30.89 25.28 6.20
C ALA A 36 30.37 24.74 4.86
N THR A 37 29.77 25.60 4.03
CA THR A 37 29.25 25.23 2.70
C THR A 37 30.38 24.81 1.76
N VAL A 38 31.50 25.52 1.76
CA VAL A 38 32.70 25.17 0.99
C VAL A 38 33.28 23.84 1.46
N ALA A 39 33.43 23.64 2.77
CA ALA A 39 33.96 22.41 3.35
C ALA A 39 33.12 21.17 3.01
N VAL A 40 31.78 21.27 3.13
CA VAL A 40 30.84 20.20 2.76
C VAL A 40 30.90 19.91 1.26
N THR A 41 30.96 20.95 0.43
CA THR A 41 31.04 20.79 -1.03
C THR A 41 32.32 20.07 -1.45
N LEU A 42 33.47 20.43 -0.86
CA LEU A 42 34.74 19.76 -1.12
C LEU A 42 34.74 18.30 -0.65
N TYR A 43 34.17 18.03 0.53
CA TYR A 43 34.06 16.66 1.06
C TYR A 43 33.19 15.77 0.16
N VAL A 44 32.00 16.23 -0.20
CA VAL A 44 31.08 15.49 -1.08
C VAL A 44 31.70 15.26 -2.47
N THR A 45 32.40 16.26 -3.01
CA THR A 45 33.11 16.12 -4.30
C THR A 45 34.22 15.07 -4.23
N ARG A 46 34.95 15.00 -3.11
CA ARG A 46 36.00 13.99 -2.90
C ARG A 46 35.44 12.57 -2.78
N VAL A 47 34.32 12.41 -2.09
CA VAL A 47 33.62 11.12 -1.98
C VAL A 47 33.09 10.67 -3.35
N ALA A 48 32.46 11.58 -4.09
CA ALA A 48 31.95 11.28 -5.44
C ALA A 48 33.07 10.88 -6.42
N ARG A 49 34.23 11.56 -6.38
CA ARG A 49 35.39 11.17 -7.21
C ARG A 49 35.93 9.79 -6.89
N ARG A 50 35.95 9.38 -5.61
CA ARG A 50 36.35 8.02 -5.21
C ARG A 50 35.37 6.97 -5.71
N ALA A 51 34.08 7.20 -5.52
CA ALA A 51 33.04 6.31 -6.02
C ALA A 51 33.09 6.15 -7.55
N LEU A 52 33.38 7.24 -8.28
CA LEU A 52 33.53 7.19 -9.74
C LEU A 52 34.80 6.43 -10.17
N ALA A 53 35.91 6.58 -9.44
CA ALA A 53 37.16 5.85 -9.72
C ALA A 53 37.07 4.36 -9.38
N ASP A 54 36.26 3.98 -8.39
CA ASP A 54 35.99 2.58 -8.06
C ASP A 54 35.01 1.95 -9.07
N ALA A 55 34.08 2.72 -9.62
CA ALA A 55 33.14 2.28 -10.65
C ALA A 55 33.79 2.07 -12.03
N THR A 56 34.96 2.65 -12.30
CA THR A 56 35.68 2.52 -13.58
C THR A 56 36.81 1.49 -13.56
N ARG A 57 36.98 0.73 -12.47
CA ARG A 57 37.91 -0.41 -12.44
C ARG A 57 37.22 -1.66 -13.00
N ASP A 58 37.55 -2.00 -14.23
CA ASP A 58 37.21 -3.28 -14.87
C ASP A 58 37.52 -4.46 -13.96
N ARG A 59 36.51 -5.28 -13.66
CA ARG A 59 36.69 -6.61 -13.07
C ARG A 59 36.29 -7.65 -14.10
N ALA A 60 37.28 -8.35 -14.62
CA ALA A 60 37.12 -9.51 -15.49
C ALA A 60 36.40 -10.67 -14.76
N PRO A 61 35.58 -11.48 -15.45
CA PRO A 61 34.85 -12.58 -14.85
C PRO A 61 35.77 -13.78 -14.60
N ALA A 62 35.68 -14.38 -13.40
CA ALA A 62 36.38 -15.61 -13.06
C ALA A 62 35.54 -16.83 -13.46
N CYS A 63 36.20 -17.82 -14.10
CA CYS A 63 35.64 -19.10 -14.53
C CYS A 63 35.08 -19.94 -13.37
N ALA A 64 33.95 -20.60 -13.63
CA ALA A 64 33.36 -21.61 -12.75
C ALA A 64 33.94 -23.01 -13.05
N ALA A 65 34.13 -23.82 -11.99
CA ALA A 65 34.41 -25.25 -12.09
C ALA A 65 33.13 -26.07 -11.76
N PRO A 66 32.92 -27.25 -12.38
CA PRO A 66 31.68 -28.00 -12.26
C PRO A 66 31.73 -29.03 -11.13
N GLY A 67 30.60 -29.19 -10.42
CA GLY A 67 30.40 -30.34 -9.55
C GLY A 67 29.47 -30.07 -8.36
N ALA A 68 28.16 -30.09 -8.60
CA ALA A 68 27.19 -30.28 -7.51
C ALA A 68 25.98 -31.06 -8.05
N GLN A 69 25.70 -32.18 -7.38
CA GLN A 69 24.59 -33.08 -7.67
C GLN A 69 23.24 -32.36 -7.48
N ALA A 70 22.26 -32.72 -8.33
CA ALA A 70 20.95 -32.09 -8.40
C ALA A 70 20.12 -32.33 -7.12
N PRO A 71 19.53 -31.29 -6.51
CA PRO A 71 18.56 -31.47 -5.44
C PRO A 71 17.15 -31.69 -6.00
N GLU A 72 16.37 -32.45 -5.23
CA GLU A 72 14.96 -32.81 -5.42
C GLU A 72 14.07 -31.64 -5.87
N ALA A 73 13.02 -31.97 -6.64
CA ALA A 73 12.10 -31.05 -7.29
C ALA A 73 11.48 -30.03 -6.31
N ARG A 74 12.04 -28.81 -6.27
CA ARG A 74 11.41 -27.65 -5.64
C ARG A 74 10.12 -27.34 -6.41
N ALA A 75 8.99 -27.25 -5.70
CA ALA A 75 7.78 -26.63 -6.26
C ALA A 75 8.15 -25.26 -6.87
N SER A 76 7.60 -24.94 -8.04
CA SER A 76 7.95 -23.69 -8.73
C SER A 76 7.58 -22.50 -7.85
N LEU A 77 8.52 -21.58 -7.61
CA LEU A 77 8.28 -20.36 -6.83
C LEU A 77 7.28 -19.40 -7.51
N VAL A 78 7.07 -19.58 -8.82
CA VAL A 78 6.16 -18.78 -9.66
C VAL A 78 5.54 -19.68 -10.72
N GLU A 79 4.23 -19.57 -10.92
CA GLU A 79 3.51 -20.22 -12.02
C GLU A 79 2.74 -19.21 -12.89
N PRO A 80 2.47 -19.54 -14.16
CA PRO A 80 3.06 -20.65 -14.94
C PRO A 80 4.53 -20.37 -15.32
N ASP A 81 5.27 -21.40 -15.76
CA ASP A 81 6.65 -21.24 -16.27
C ASP A 81 6.70 -20.69 -17.70
N ASP A 82 6.46 -19.39 -17.83
CA ASP A 82 6.61 -18.64 -19.08
C ASP A 82 7.82 -17.68 -19.04
N ALA A 83 8.07 -17.00 -20.17
CA ALA A 83 9.20 -16.08 -20.29
C ALA A 83 9.14 -14.93 -19.26
N HIS A 84 7.95 -14.47 -18.88
CA HIS A 84 7.76 -13.39 -17.92
C HIS A 84 7.97 -13.88 -16.48
N SER A 85 7.52 -15.08 -16.13
CA SER A 85 7.80 -15.71 -14.85
C SER A 85 9.28 -16.00 -14.66
N ARG A 86 9.99 -16.47 -15.69
CA ARG A 86 11.45 -16.62 -15.65
C ARG A 86 12.19 -15.29 -15.50
N ALA A 87 11.75 -14.25 -16.21
CA ALA A 87 12.31 -12.91 -16.04
C ALA A 87 12.09 -12.37 -14.61
N LEU A 88 10.89 -12.55 -14.06
CA LEU A 88 10.58 -12.20 -12.66
C LEU A 88 11.53 -12.90 -11.68
N LEU A 89 11.68 -14.22 -11.80
CA LEU A 89 12.59 -15.02 -10.98
C LEU A 89 14.04 -14.54 -11.09
N SER A 90 14.51 -14.24 -12.30
CA SER A 90 15.87 -13.78 -12.55
C SER A 90 16.24 -12.49 -11.81
N HIS A 91 15.25 -11.66 -11.47
CA HIS A 91 15.47 -10.44 -10.68
C HIS A 91 15.30 -10.67 -9.18
N LEU A 92 14.28 -11.42 -8.76
CA LEU A 92 13.82 -11.44 -7.37
C LEU A 92 14.39 -12.60 -6.55
N HIS A 93 14.73 -13.71 -7.20
CA HIS A 93 15.40 -14.87 -6.63
C HIS A 93 16.20 -15.60 -7.73
N PRO A 94 17.31 -15.00 -8.21
CA PRO A 94 18.03 -15.48 -9.38
C PRO A 94 18.47 -16.94 -9.21
N PRO A 95 18.20 -17.83 -10.19
CA PRO A 95 18.76 -19.17 -10.18
C PRO A 95 20.29 -19.12 -10.12
N GLY A 96 20.89 -19.84 -9.17
CA GLY A 96 22.34 -19.83 -8.98
C GLY A 96 22.88 -18.65 -8.15
N TRP A 97 22.03 -17.87 -7.49
CA TRP A 97 22.49 -16.88 -6.51
C TRP A 97 23.25 -17.56 -5.37
N THR A 98 24.47 -17.09 -5.12
CA THR A 98 25.30 -17.51 -3.98
C THR A 98 25.26 -16.42 -2.93
N ASN A 99 24.82 -16.78 -1.72
CA ASN A 99 24.80 -15.87 -0.58
C ASN A 99 26.21 -15.30 -0.31
N PRO A 100 26.34 -13.98 -0.05
CA PRO A 100 27.64 -13.35 0.18
C PRO A 100 28.25 -13.83 1.50
N THR A 101 29.58 -13.72 1.64
CA THR A 101 30.23 -13.98 2.93
C THR A 101 29.78 -12.93 3.96
N PRO A 102 29.31 -13.35 5.16
CA PRO A 102 28.81 -12.40 6.14
C PRO A 102 29.91 -11.46 6.64
N ALA A 103 29.54 -10.20 6.80
CA ALA A 103 30.34 -9.27 7.56
C ALA A 103 30.46 -9.71 9.03
N ALA A 104 31.56 -9.34 9.69
CA ALA A 104 31.76 -9.59 11.11
C ALA A 104 30.61 -9.05 11.98
N ARG A 105 30.03 -7.90 11.58
CA ARG A 105 28.85 -7.32 12.20
C ARG A 105 28.14 -6.36 11.25
N TYR A 106 26.81 -6.43 11.24
CA TYR A 106 25.93 -5.52 10.53
C TYR A 106 25.39 -4.43 11.44
N ASP A 107 25.22 -3.22 10.92
CA ASP A 107 24.50 -2.16 11.61
C ASP A 107 23.00 -2.48 11.65
N LEU A 108 22.48 -3.03 10.54
CA LEU A 108 21.10 -3.43 10.40
C LEU A 108 20.97 -4.80 9.71
N VAL A 109 20.29 -5.74 10.35
CA VAL A 109 19.78 -6.96 9.70
C VAL A 109 18.28 -6.79 9.46
N VAL A 110 17.84 -6.96 8.22
CA VAL A 110 16.42 -6.87 7.83
C VAL A 110 15.94 -8.27 7.46
N VAL A 111 14.85 -8.72 8.09
CA VAL A 111 14.25 -10.04 7.84
C VAL A 111 12.93 -9.85 7.10
N GLY A 112 12.88 -10.26 5.83
CA GLY A 112 11.77 -10.06 4.91
C GLY A 112 12.08 -8.98 3.87
N GLY A 113 11.87 -9.34 2.61
CA GLY A 113 12.14 -8.56 1.39
C GLY A 113 10.89 -7.96 0.76
N GLY A 114 9.82 -7.76 1.53
CA GLY A 114 8.67 -6.94 1.13
C GLY A 114 8.91 -5.44 1.37
N THR A 115 7.92 -4.60 1.09
CA THR A 115 8.04 -3.13 1.13
C THR A 115 8.73 -2.58 2.37
N ALA A 116 8.32 -2.98 3.57
CA ALA A 116 8.94 -2.49 4.81
C ALA A 116 10.43 -2.86 4.90
N GLY A 117 10.79 -4.07 4.46
CA GLY A 117 12.16 -4.54 4.48
C GLY A 117 13.02 -3.86 3.42
N LEU A 118 12.53 -3.78 2.19
CA LEU A 118 13.20 -3.10 1.07
C LEU A 118 13.46 -1.62 1.38
N VAL A 119 12.47 -0.90 1.93
CA VAL A 119 12.64 0.49 2.36
C VAL A 119 13.65 0.61 3.49
N SER A 120 13.59 -0.28 4.49
CA SER A 120 14.55 -0.29 5.60
C SER A 120 15.98 -0.55 5.10
N ALA A 121 16.17 -1.54 4.23
CA ALA A 121 17.48 -1.90 3.72
C ALA A 121 18.08 -0.79 2.84
N ALA A 122 17.31 -0.29 1.85
CA ALA A 122 17.76 0.78 0.97
C ALA A 122 18.02 2.08 1.73
N GLY A 123 17.14 2.45 2.66
CA GLY A 123 17.29 3.66 3.47
C GLY A 123 18.51 3.60 4.37
N ALA A 124 18.76 2.48 5.05
CA ALA A 124 19.94 2.30 5.89
C ALA A 124 21.24 2.29 5.08
N ALA A 125 21.28 1.55 3.96
CA ALA A 125 22.47 1.48 3.12
C ALA A 125 22.81 2.84 2.48
N GLY A 126 21.79 3.61 2.06
CA GLY A 126 21.98 4.98 1.55
C GLY A 126 22.56 5.95 2.58
N LEU A 127 22.49 5.62 3.88
CA LEU A 127 23.10 6.38 4.98
C LEU A 127 24.51 5.87 5.34
N GLY A 128 25.03 4.87 4.61
CA GLY A 128 26.34 4.26 4.84
C GLY A 128 26.35 3.14 5.88
N ALA A 129 25.19 2.67 6.33
CA ALA A 129 25.11 1.54 7.24
C ALA A 129 25.47 0.24 6.53
N ARG A 130 26.12 -0.69 7.23
CA ARG A 130 26.30 -2.06 6.73
C ARG A 130 25.02 -2.85 6.94
N VAL A 131 24.39 -3.29 5.87
CA VAL A 131 23.06 -3.91 5.89
C VAL A 131 23.11 -5.33 5.35
N ALA A 132 22.45 -6.25 6.05
CA ALA A 132 22.05 -7.54 5.50
C ALA A 132 20.53 -7.56 5.30
N LEU A 133 20.08 -8.01 4.14
CA LEU A 133 18.67 -8.26 3.83
C LEU A 133 18.47 -9.75 3.61
N VAL A 134 17.55 -10.36 4.38
CA VAL A 134 17.26 -11.79 4.34
C VAL A 134 15.86 -12.02 3.79
N GLU A 135 15.73 -12.78 2.70
CA GLU A 135 14.44 -13.14 2.08
C GLU A 135 14.40 -14.63 1.76
N ARG A 136 13.32 -15.33 2.12
CA ARG A 136 13.19 -16.78 1.93
C ARG A 136 12.58 -17.18 0.58
N HIS A 137 11.83 -16.27 -0.04
CA HIS A 137 11.01 -16.49 -1.22
C HIS A 137 11.41 -15.48 -2.32
N LEU A 138 10.53 -14.57 -2.72
CA LEU A 138 10.83 -13.55 -3.73
C LEU A 138 10.96 -12.18 -3.07
N LEU A 139 12.01 -11.44 -3.42
CA LEU A 139 12.04 -10.01 -3.12
C LEU A 139 10.82 -9.29 -3.72
N GLY A 140 10.47 -8.13 -3.18
CA GLY A 140 9.23 -7.40 -3.49
C GLY A 140 8.04 -7.83 -2.63
N GLY A 141 8.11 -9.02 -2.00
CA GLY A 141 7.07 -9.57 -1.11
C GLY A 141 5.71 -9.65 -1.79
N ASP A 142 4.63 -9.66 -0.99
CA ASP A 142 3.27 -9.80 -1.52
C ASP A 142 2.90 -8.72 -2.53
N CYS A 143 3.24 -7.46 -2.25
CA CYS A 143 2.79 -6.31 -3.04
C CYS A 143 3.12 -6.47 -4.54
N LEU A 144 4.37 -6.80 -4.84
CA LEU A 144 4.82 -7.03 -6.22
C LEU A 144 4.34 -8.38 -6.76
N ASN A 145 4.45 -9.44 -5.96
CA ASN A 145 4.35 -10.81 -6.48
C ASN A 145 2.91 -11.32 -6.57
N VAL A 146 2.09 -11.07 -5.55
CA VAL A 146 0.80 -11.73 -5.30
C VAL A 146 -0.26 -10.82 -4.64
N GLY A 147 -0.11 -9.51 -4.83
CA GLY A 147 -0.87 -8.49 -4.12
C GLY A 147 -1.25 -7.33 -5.02
N CYS A 148 -0.82 -6.12 -4.65
CA CYS A 148 -1.24 -4.88 -5.30
C CYS A 148 -0.92 -4.84 -6.80
N VAL A 149 0.30 -5.16 -7.21
CA VAL A 149 0.70 -5.09 -8.63
C VAL A 149 -0.14 -6.01 -9.52
N PRO A 150 -0.23 -7.34 -9.26
CA PRO A 150 -1.00 -8.22 -10.11
C PRO A 150 -2.51 -7.93 -10.04
N SER A 151 -3.06 -7.65 -8.85
CA SER A 151 -4.49 -7.30 -8.72
C SER A 151 -4.85 -6.05 -9.52
N LYS A 152 -4.08 -4.97 -9.40
CA LYS A 152 -4.40 -3.70 -10.09
C LYS A 152 -4.17 -3.81 -11.60
N ALA A 153 -3.24 -4.66 -12.05
CA ALA A 153 -3.09 -4.96 -13.47
C ALA A 153 -4.30 -5.70 -14.08
N VAL A 154 -4.88 -6.65 -13.33
CA VAL A 154 -6.09 -7.41 -13.74
C VAL A 154 -7.34 -6.53 -13.64
N ILE A 155 -7.51 -5.76 -12.56
CA ILE A 155 -8.62 -4.81 -12.39
C ILE A 155 -8.63 -3.78 -13.53
N ALA A 156 -7.45 -3.29 -13.95
CA ALA A 156 -7.37 -2.37 -15.08
C ALA A 156 -7.92 -3.00 -16.37
N ALA A 157 -7.52 -4.23 -16.70
CA ALA A 157 -8.06 -4.93 -17.89
C ALA A 157 -9.56 -5.19 -17.78
N ALA A 158 -10.04 -5.58 -16.60
CA ALA A 158 -11.45 -5.78 -16.32
C ALA A 158 -12.27 -4.48 -16.47
N ARG A 159 -11.71 -3.34 -16.06
CA ARG A 159 -12.32 -2.01 -16.22
C ARG A 159 -12.50 -1.65 -17.70
N GLU A 160 -11.50 -1.92 -18.55
CA GLU A 160 -11.61 -1.70 -20.00
C GLU A 160 -12.68 -2.60 -20.64
N ALA A 161 -12.78 -3.86 -20.23
CA ALA A 161 -13.82 -4.77 -20.72
C ALA A 161 -15.23 -4.28 -20.34
N ALA A 162 -15.42 -3.75 -19.13
CA ALA A 162 -16.67 -3.14 -18.71
C ALA A 162 -16.97 -1.86 -19.51
N ALA A 163 -15.99 -0.96 -19.63
CA ALA A 163 -16.11 0.29 -20.38
C ALA A 163 -16.52 0.03 -21.84
N ALA A 164 -15.92 -0.96 -22.50
CA ALA A 164 -16.28 -1.33 -23.87
C ALA A 164 -17.74 -1.81 -23.99
N ARG A 165 -18.25 -2.56 -23.00
CA ARG A 165 -19.64 -3.03 -22.99
C ARG A 165 -20.65 -1.92 -22.67
N GLU A 166 -20.24 -0.95 -21.86
CA GLU A 166 -21.08 0.16 -21.40
C GLU A 166 -20.98 1.41 -22.30
N ALA A 167 -20.07 1.39 -23.29
CA ALA A 167 -19.78 2.51 -24.18
C ALA A 167 -21.00 3.08 -24.93
N ALA A 168 -22.07 2.29 -25.08
CA ALA A 168 -23.31 2.73 -25.72
C ALA A 168 -23.97 3.92 -24.99
N ALA A 169 -23.76 4.06 -23.67
CA ALA A 169 -24.21 5.22 -22.91
C ALA A 169 -23.57 6.53 -23.39
N PHE A 170 -22.39 6.45 -24.00
CA PHE A 170 -21.66 7.58 -24.60
C PHE A 170 -21.87 7.70 -26.12
N GLY A 171 -22.84 6.96 -26.68
CA GLY A 171 -23.08 6.93 -28.13
C GLY A 171 -22.03 6.13 -28.92
N VAL A 172 -21.17 5.36 -28.24
CA VAL A 172 -20.15 4.51 -28.87
C VAL A 172 -20.64 3.07 -28.89
N HIS A 173 -20.82 2.49 -30.08
CA HIS A 173 -21.33 1.13 -30.22
C HIS A 173 -20.20 0.13 -30.47
N ALA A 174 -19.82 -0.63 -29.44
CA ALA A 174 -18.94 -1.80 -29.56
C ALA A 174 -19.78 -3.09 -29.50
N ARG A 175 -19.79 -3.87 -30.59
CA ARG A 175 -20.51 -5.17 -30.64
C ARG A 175 -19.52 -6.32 -30.45
N GLY A 176 -19.92 -7.35 -29.71
CA GLY A 176 -19.12 -8.56 -29.54
C GLY A 176 -17.84 -8.35 -28.72
N VAL A 177 -17.94 -7.71 -27.54
CA VAL A 177 -16.79 -7.54 -26.64
C VAL A 177 -16.37 -8.88 -26.07
N GLU A 178 -15.34 -9.46 -26.67
CA GLU A 178 -14.69 -10.70 -26.24
C GLU A 178 -13.47 -10.41 -25.37
N VAL A 179 -13.27 -11.21 -24.32
CA VAL A 179 -12.13 -11.09 -23.41
C VAL A 179 -11.24 -12.32 -23.57
N ASP A 180 -10.01 -12.10 -24.05
CA ASP A 180 -8.95 -13.11 -23.99
C ASP A 180 -8.31 -13.09 -22.59
N PHE A 181 -8.77 -13.97 -21.72
CA PHE A 181 -8.26 -14.07 -20.35
C PHE A 181 -6.78 -14.45 -20.29
N ALA A 182 -6.31 -15.32 -21.20
CA ALA A 182 -4.91 -15.73 -21.24
C ALA A 182 -4.01 -14.52 -21.55
N ALA A 183 -4.40 -13.68 -22.51
CA ALA A 183 -3.70 -12.44 -22.83
C ALA A 183 -3.75 -11.40 -21.69
N VAL A 184 -4.87 -11.31 -20.96
CA VAL A 184 -4.98 -10.46 -19.75
C VAL A 184 -3.97 -10.90 -18.69
N MET A 185 -3.89 -12.19 -18.43
CA MET A 185 -2.98 -12.76 -17.44
C MET A 185 -1.51 -12.69 -17.88
N GLU A 186 -1.22 -12.89 -19.16
CA GLU A 186 0.11 -12.65 -19.74
C GLU A 186 0.53 -11.18 -19.59
N ARG A 187 -0.36 -10.23 -19.90
CA ARG A 187 -0.10 -8.80 -19.70
C ARG A 187 0.23 -8.49 -18.25
N MET A 188 -0.51 -9.06 -17.30
CA MET A 188 -0.21 -8.90 -15.86
C MET A 188 1.19 -9.41 -15.55
N ARG A 189 1.56 -10.62 -15.99
CA ARG A 189 2.88 -11.21 -15.73
C ARG A 189 4.00 -10.38 -16.36
N ARG A 190 3.82 -9.88 -17.58
CA ARG A 190 4.75 -8.98 -18.26
C ARG A 190 4.98 -7.69 -17.48
N LEU A 191 3.92 -7.04 -17.02
CA LEU A 191 4.02 -5.81 -16.22
C LEU A 191 4.71 -6.06 -14.88
N ARG A 192 4.35 -7.15 -14.20
CA ARG A 192 4.98 -7.58 -12.94
C ARG A 192 6.49 -7.81 -13.13
N ALA A 193 6.88 -8.54 -14.16
CA ALA A 193 8.28 -8.78 -14.50
C ALA A 193 9.04 -7.48 -14.83
N GLY A 194 8.40 -6.56 -15.55
CA GLY A 194 9.00 -5.26 -15.88
C GLY A 194 9.24 -4.34 -14.68
N LEU A 195 8.50 -4.52 -13.58
CA LEU A 195 8.68 -3.79 -12.33
C LEU A 195 9.69 -4.45 -11.37
N ALA A 196 9.93 -5.75 -11.54
CA ALA A 196 10.83 -6.55 -10.69
C ALA A 196 12.25 -5.98 -10.49
N PRO A 197 12.90 -5.34 -11.49
CA PRO A 197 14.22 -4.74 -11.28
C PRO A 197 14.28 -3.70 -10.15
N HIS A 198 13.17 -3.05 -9.81
CA HIS A 198 13.10 -2.08 -8.72
C HIS A 198 13.19 -2.72 -7.33
N ASP A 199 12.83 -4.00 -7.22
CA ASP A 199 12.83 -4.75 -5.97
C ASP A 199 13.86 -5.88 -5.94
N GLY A 200 14.52 -6.14 -7.08
CA GLY A 200 15.40 -7.29 -7.27
C GLY A 200 16.76 -7.23 -6.58
N VAL A 201 17.38 -8.41 -6.46
CA VAL A 201 18.65 -8.65 -5.78
C VAL A 201 19.74 -7.71 -6.28
N GLU A 202 19.89 -7.60 -7.61
CA GLU A 202 20.94 -6.81 -8.24
C GLU A 202 20.90 -5.33 -7.83
N ARG A 203 19.70 -4.73 -7.72
CA ARG A 203 19.55 -3.35 -7.29
C ARG A 203 20.04 -3.18 -5.85
N PHE A 204 19.66 -4.07 -4.96
CA PHE A 204 20.04 -3.98 -3.55
C PHE A 204 21.53 -4.23 -3.34
N THR A 205 22.13 -5.15 -4.10
CA THR A 205 23.59 -5.33 -4.11
C THR A 205 24.30 -4.07 -4.59
N ARG A 206 23.82 -3.40 -5.65
CA ARG A 206 24.41 -2.11 -6.11
C ARG A 206 24.28 -0.98 -5.07
N LEU A 207 23.28 -1.04 -4.19
CA LEU A 207 23.14 -0.11 -3.07
C LEU A 207 24.07 -0.43 -1.90
N GLY A 208 24.85 -1.51 -1.95
CA GLY A 208 25.75 -1.95 -0.88
C GLY A 208 25.07 -2.80 0.19
N VAL A 209 23.92 -3.40 -0.11
CA VAL A 209 23.23 -4.36 0.78
C VAL A 209 23.71 -5.77 0.48
N ASP A 210 24.11 -6.51 1.53
CA ASP A 210 24.35 -7.94 1.44
C ASP A 210 23.00 -8.68 1.41
N VAL A 211 22.64 -9.25 0.27
CA VAL A 211 21.36 -9.95 0.09
C VAL A 211 21.55 -11.44 0.29
N PHE A 212 20.87 -11.99 1.30
CA PHE A 212 20.84 -13.40 1.63
C PHE A 212 19.47 -13.98 1.23
N LEU A 213 19.49 -14.98 0.35
CA LEU A 213 18.32 -15.76 0.00
C LEU A 213 18.29 -17.03 0.85
N GLY A 214 17.24 -17.17 1.65
CA GLY A 214 17.05 -18.28 2.59
C GLY A 214 16.15 -17.92 3.78
N ALA A 215 15.73 -18.94 4.53
CA ALA A 215 14.95 -18.74 5.74
C ALA A 215 15.82 -18.18 6.87
N GLY A 216 15.53 -16.96 7.30
CA GLY A 216 16.17 -16.32 8.45
C GLY A 216 15.57 -16.77 9.77
N ARG A 217 16.41 -17.19 10.73
CA ARG A 217 15.99 -17.57 12.08
C ARG A 217 16.87 -16.90 13.13
N PHE A 218 16.29 -16.20 14.10
CA PHE A 218 17.03 -15.69 15.24
C PHE A 218 17.55 -16.83 16.10
N THR A 219 18.83 -16.76 16.46
CA THR A 219 19.52 -17.74 17.30
C THR A 219 19.91 -17.17 18.67
N GLY A 220 19.61 -15.90 18.90
CA GLY A 220 19.89 -15.19 20.14
C GLY A 220 19.45 -13.72 20.04
N PRO A 221 19.73 -12.91 21.08
CA PRO A 221 19.24 -11.53 21.17
C PRO A 221 19.87 -10.56 20.16
N THR A 222 20.99 -10.93 19.53
CA THR A 222 21.71 -10.10 18.54
C THR A 222 22.25 -10.92 17.35
N THR A 223 21.71 -12.11 17.12
CA THR A 223 22.18 -13.02 16.08
C THR A 223 21.04 -13.64 15.31
N LEU A 224 21.22 -13.73 14.00
CA LEU A 224 20.34 -14.42 13.07
C LEU A 224 21.18 -15.44 12.31
N GLU A 225 20.56 -16.53 11.87
CA GLU A 225 21.15 -17.50 10.96
C GLU A 225 20.32 -17.53 9.67
N VAL A 226 21.00 -17.67 8.53
CA VAL A 226 20.40 -17.92 7.22
C VAL A 226 21.30 -18.89 6.47
N ASP A 227 20.75 -20.01 6.02
CA ASP A 227 21.49 -21.01 5.22
C ASP A 227 22.82 -21.46 5.88
N GLY A 228 22.77 -21.73 7.20
CA GLY A 228 23.94 -22.10 8.01
C GLY A 228 24.92 -20.95 8.30
N GLN A 229 24.69 -19.75 7.79
CA GLN A 229 25.54 -18.58 7.98
C GLN A 229 25.03 -17.70 9.12
N ARG A 230 25.90 -17.40 10.08
CA ARG A 230 25.57 -16.55 11.23
C ARG A 230 25.78 -15.07 10.93
N LEU A 231 24.71 -14.29 11.07
CA LEU A 231 24.70 -12.83 10.97
C LEU A 231 24.62 -12.21 12.37
N SER A 232 25.61 -11.40 12.74
CA SER A 232 25.60 -10.62 13.99
C SER A 232 25.20 -9.17 13.71
N PHE A 233 24.39 -8.56 14.57
CA PHE A 233 23.86 -7.21 14.32
C PHE A 233 23.94 -6.23 15.50
N VAL A 234 23.84 -4.94 15.18
CA VAL A 234 23.60 -3.87 16.16
C VAL A 234 22.09 -3.66 16.35
N ARG A 235 21.35 -3.56 15.24
CA ARG A 235 19.88 -3.50 15.18
C ARG A 235 19.34 -4.52 14.19
N ALA A 236 18.09 -4.94 14.39
CA ALA A 236 17.35 -5.72 13.39
C ALA A 236 15.94 -5.19 13.16
N VAL A 237 15.39 -5.47 11.97
CA VAL A 237 14.00 -5.18 11.60
C VAL A 237 13.32 -6.47 11.15
N ILE A 238 12.20 -6.81 11.80
CA ILE A 238 11.32 -7.89 11.37
C ILE A 238 10.27 -7.29 10.43
N ALA A 239 10.34 -7.66 9.16
CA ALA A 239 9.48 -7.19 8.07
C ALA A 239 8.92 -8.38 7.26
N THR A 240 8.60 -9.47 7.96
CA THR A 240 8.22 -10.77 7.38
C THR A 240 6.81 -10.83 6.79
N GLY A 241 6.08 -9.73 6.88
CA GLY A 241 4.78 -9.58 6.24
C GLY A 241 3.66 -10.42 6.88
N ALA A 242 2.66 -10.75 6.07
CA ALA A 242 1.56 -11.64 6.40
C ALA A 242 1.32 -12.59 5.22
N ARG A 243 0.48 -13.59 5.43
CA ARG A 243 0.05 -14.57 4.41
C ARG A 243 -1.47 -14.68 4.39
N ALA A 244 -2.02 -15.19 3.29
CA ALA A 244 -3.44 -15.50 3.21
C ALA A 244 -3.85 -16.52 4.29
N THR A 245 -5.04 -16.36 4.85
CA THR A 245 -5.64 -17.36 5.75
C THR A 245 -6.92 -17.90 5.18
N ALA A 246 -7.08 -19.22 5.21
CA ALA A 246 -8.36 -19.85 4.93
C ALA A 246 -9.21 -19.93 6.21
N PRO A 247 -10.52 -19.70 6.12
CA PRO A 247 -11.42 -19.99 7.22
C PRO A 247 -11.47 -21.51 7.45
N PRO A 248 -11.69 -21.98 8.69
CA PRO A 248 -11.73 -23.40 9.04
C PRO A 248 -13.04 -24.05 8.56
N ILE A 249 -13.25 -24.10 7.24
CA ILE A 249 -14.42 -24.71 6.61
C ILE A 249 -14.10 -26.19 6.34
N PRO A 250 -14.86 -27.14 6.91
CA PRO A 250 -14.68 -28.57 6.64
C PRO A 250 -14.63 -28.87 5.15
N GLY A 251 -13.62 -29.64 4.71
CA GLY A 251 -13.43 -30.07 3.31
C GLY A 251 -12.85 -29.00 2.37
N LEU A 252 -12.63 -27.76 2.82
CA LEU A 252 -12.12 -26.68 1.96
C LEU A 252 -10.71 -26.97 1.40
N GLU A 253 -9.81 -27.48 2.25
CA GLU A 253 -8.46 -27.86 1.82
C GLU A 253 -8.50 -29.01 0.81
N ASP A 254 -9.33 -30.03 1.06
CA ASP A 254 -9.46 -31.23 0.21
C ASP A 254 -9.98 -30.90 -1.20
N VAL A 255 -10.91 -29.94 -1.32
CA VAL A 255 -11.42 -29.52 -2.64
C VAL A 255 -10.45 -28.60 -3.39
N GLY A 256 -9.51 -27.98 -2.67
CA GLY A 256 -8.58 -26.97 -3.16
C GLY A 256 -9.27 -25.63 -3.43
N TYR A 257 -8.58 -24.55 -3.09
CA TYR A 257 -9.04 -23.17 -3.24
C TYR A 257 -7.91 -22.24 -3.70
N LEU A 258 -8.31 -21.08 -4.21
CA LEU A 258 -7.44 -19.98 -4.58
C LEU A 258 -7.37 -18.97 -3.44
N THR A 259 -6.25 -18.29 -3.33
CA THR A 259 -6.08 -17.09 -2.48
C THR A 259 -5.49 -15.97 -3.33
N ASN A 260 -5.19 -14.81 -2.73
CA ASN A 260 -4.40 -13.79 -3.43
C ASN A 260 -3.02 -14.32 -3.88
N GLU A 261 -2.50 -15.38 -3.26
CA GLU A 261 -1.21 -15.99 -3.59
C GLU A 261 -1.26 -16.80 -4.89
N THR A 262 -2.41 -17.44 -5.18
CA THR A 262 -2.53 -18.41 -6.28
C THR A 262 -3.47 -17.98 -7.40
N VAL A 263 -4.42 -17.06 -7.15
CA VAL A 263 -5.39 -16.59 -8.17
C VAL A 263 -4.70 -15.98 -9.39
N PHE A 264 -3.53 -15.37 -9.20
CA PHE A 264 -2.78 -14.73 -10.28
C PHE A 264 -1.95 -15.72 -11.12
N TRP A 265 -1.98 -17.01 -10.82
CA TRP A 265 -1.35 -18.07 -11.62
C TRP A 265 -2.29 -18.65 -12.66
N LEU A 266 -3.59 -18.34 -12.58
CA LEU A 266 -4.57 -18.82 -13.54
C LEU A 266 -4.19 -18.42 -14.99
N THR A 267 -4.27 -19.40 -15.89
CA THR A 267 -4.14 -19.22 -17.34
C THR A 267 -5.48 -19.33 -18.05
N GLU A 268 -6.47 -19.94 -17.40
CA GLU A 268 -7.82 -20.13 -17.89
C GLU A 268 -8.82 -19.46 -16.96
N LEU A 269 -9.87 -18.89 -17.55
CA LEU A 269 -10.92 -18.20 -16.79
C LEU A 269 -11.85 -19.26 -16.17
N PRO A 270 -12.03 -19.31 -14.83
CA PRO A 270 -13.05 -20.17 -14.25
C PRO A 270 -14.43 -19.67 -14.69
N HIS A 271 -15.23 -20.51 -15.34
CA HIS A 271 -16.57 -20.12 -15.80
C HIS A 271 -17.50 -19.77 -14.63
N ARG A 272 -17.37 -20.48 -13.51
CA ARG A 272 -18.06 -20.22 -12.24
C ARG A 272 -17.04 -20.05 -11.12
N LEU A 273 -17.06 -18.88 -10.48
CA LEU A 273 -16.17 -18.54 -9.37
C LEU A 273 -17.00 -18.28 -8.10
N ALA A 274 -16.78 -19.06 -7.06
CA ALA A 274 -17.30 -18.75 -5.73
C ALA A 274 -16.27 -17.93 -4.95
N VAL A 275 -16.65 -16.79 -4.39
CA VAL A 275 -15.79 -15.93 -3.57
C VAL A 275 -16.24 -16.03 -2.11
N VAL A 276 -15.35 -16.45 -1.22
CA VAL A 276 -15.58 -16.55 0.22
C VAL A 276 -15.03 -15.31 0.92
N GLY A 277 -15.93 -14.46 1.39
CA GLY A 277 -15.65 -13.16 1.98
C GLY A 277 -15.75 -12.02 0.96
N ALA A 278 -16.59 -11.03 1.25
CA ALA A 278 -16.79 -9.79 0.49
C ALA A 278 -16.13 -8.59 1.20
N GLY A 279 -14.92 -8.80 1.75
CA GLY A 279 -14.01 -7.71 2.11
C GLY A 279 -13.38 -7.05 0.86
N PRO A 280 -12.43 -6.12 1.03
CA PRO A 280 -11.84 -5.38 -0.10
C PRO A 280 -11.31 -6.28 -1.23
N ILE A 281 -10.49 -7.28 -0.89
CA ILE A 281 -9.93 -8.23 -1.88
C ILE A 281 -11.04 -9.04 -2.56
N GLY A 282 -12.04 -9.48 -1.79
CA GLY A 282 -13.17 -10.23 -2.29
C GLY A 282 -14.00 -9.43 -3.29
N CYS A 283 -14.35 -8.19 -2.97
CA CYS A 283 -15.08 -7.30 -3.87
C CYS A 283 -14.29 -6.93 -5.12
N GLU A 284 -13.00 -6.57 -4.98
CA GLU A 284 -12.12 -6.26 -6.10
C GLU A 284 -12.04 -7.42 -7.10
N LEU A 285 -11.79 -8.64 -6.61
CA LEU A 285 -11.65 -9.81 -7.47
C LEU A 285 -12.99 -10.33 -7.98
N ALA A 286 -14.06 -10.25 -7.19
CA ALA A 286 -15.40 -10.58 -7.67
C ALA A 286 -15.81 -9.70 -8.86
N GLN A 287 -15.57 -8.39 -8.76
CA GLN A 287 -15.84 -7.46 -9.85
C GLN A 287 -14.95 -7.74 -11.07
N ALA A 288 -13.64 -7.92 -10.85
CA ALA A 288 -12.71 -8.16 -11.93
C ALA A 288 -13.04 -9.42 -12.71
N PHE A 289 -13.25 -10.55 -12.03
CA PHE A 289 -13.59 -11.82 -12.70
C PHE A 289 -14.97 -11.78 -13.35
N GLY A 290 -15.96 -11.12 -12.73
CA GLY A 290 -17.28 -10.90 -13.35
C GLY A 290 -17.17 -10.14 -14.68
N ARG A 291 -16.42 -9.04 -14.69
CA ARG A 291 -16.14 -8.25 -15.90
C ARG A 291 -15.32 -9.00 -16.94
N LEU A 292 -14.45 -9.93 -16.53
CA LEU A 292 -13.68 -10.77 -17.45
C LEU A 292 -14.49 -11.95 -18.02
N GLY A 293 -15.67 -12.25 -17.46
CA GLY A 293 -16.63 -13.20 -18.01
C GLY A 293 -17.01 -14.37 -17.11
N SER A 294 -16.50 -14.45 -15.87
CA SER A 294 -16.93 -15.47 -14.91
C SER A 294 -18.34 -15.17 -14.39
N ARG A 295 -19.14 -16.22 -14.14
CA ARG A 295 -20.29 -16.13 -13.25
C ARG A 295 -19.79 -16.18 -11.80
N VAL A 296 -19.95 -15.09 -11.06
CA VAL A 296 -19.41 -14.96 -9.71
C VAL A 296 -20.51 -15.03 -8.66
N THR A 297 -20.32 -15.87 -7.65
CA THR A 297 -21.14 -15.90 -6.43
C THR A 297 -20.27 -15.54 -5.22
N ALA A 298 -20.50 -14.38 -4.61
CA ALA A 298 -19.81 -13.91 -3.42
C ALA A 298 -20.63 -14.23 -2.15
N LEU A 299 -20.05 -15.03 -1.26
CA LEU A 299 -20.63 -15.44 0.02
C LEU A 299 -19.97 -14.64 1.14
N GLU A 300 -20.75 -13.87 1.90
CA GLU A 300 -20.29 -13.06 3.02
C GLU A 300 -21.12 -13.37 4.26
N MET A 301 -20.44 -13.55 5.39
CA MET A 301 -21.06 -13.84 6.68
C MET A 301 -21.66 -12.57 7.29
N LEU A 302 -21.05 -11.41 7.04
CA LEU A 302 -21.53 -10.11 7.50
C LEU A 302 -22.81 -9.68 6.75
N PRO A 303 -23.61 -8.77 7.35
CA PRO A 303 -24.84 -8.27 6.73
C PRO A 303 -24.60 -7.24 5.61
N GLN A 304 -23.36 -6.94 5.26
CA GLN A 304 -22.98 -6.04 4.17
C GLN A 304 -21.63 -6.45 3.57
N VAL A 305 -21.41 -6.09 2.31
CA VAL A 305 -20.05 -6.10 1.72
C VAL A 305 -19.19 -5.01 2.36
N LEU A 306 -17.87 -5.13 2.25
CA LEU A 306 -16.92 -4.15 2.78
C LEU A 306 -17.24 -3.78 4.24
N GLY A 307 -17.36 -4.78 5.13
CA GLY A 307 -17.88 -4.62 6.49
C GLY A 307 -17.15 -3.63 7.43
N LYS A 308 -16.07 -2.97 6.97
CA LYS A 308 -15.35 -1.90 7.69
C LYS A 308 -15.67 -0.49 7.15
N GLU A 309 -16.37 -0.39 6.03
CA GLU A 309 -16.75 0.87 5.39
C GLU A 309 -18.12 1.36 5.91
N ASP A 310 -18.38 2.65 5.72
CA ASP A 310 -19.71 3.25 5.94
C ASP A 310 -20.78 2.48 5.15
N ALA A 311 -21.93 2.21 5.77
CA ALA A 311 -22.99 1.37 5.19
C ALA A 311 -23.50 1.87 3.83
N ASP A 312 -23.57 3.19 3.63
CA ASP A 312 -23.99 3.78 2.36
C ASP A 312 -22.90 3.73 1.29
N ALA A 313 -21.61 3.83 1.65
CA ALA A 313 -20.50 3.58 0.74
C ALA A 313 -20.49 2.11 0.27
N ALA A 314 -20.62 1.17 1.20
CA ALA A 314 -20.73 -0.26 0.90
C ALA A 314 -21.93 -0.58 0.00
N ALA A 315 -23.08 0.05 0.26
CA ALA A 315 -24.28 -0.16 -0.54
C ALA A 315 -24.13 0.28 -2.00
N ILE A 316 -23.36 1.35 -2.29
CA ILE A 316 -23.06 1.77 -3.66
C ILE A 316 -22.28 0.67 -4.39
N VAL A 317 -21.23 0.15 -3.76
CA VAL A 317 -20.43 -0.95 -4.33
C VAL A 317 -21.28 -2.21 -4.51
N GLU A 318 -22.10 -2.58 -3.53
CA GLU A 318 -22.98 -3.75 -3.64
C GLU A 318 -23.95 -3.63 -4.81
N ARG A 319 -24.63 -2.49 -4.96
CA ARG A 319 -25.56 -2.25 -6.08
C ARG A 319 -24.83 -2.39 -7.41
N ARG A 320 -23.63 -1.83 -7.52
CA ARG A 320 -22.84 -1.89 -8.75
C ARG A 320 -22.39 -3.33 -9.08
N LEU A 321 -21.91 -4.08 -8.09
CA LEU A 321 -21.56 -5.50 -8.27
C LEU A 321 -22.77 -6.34 -8.74
N ARG A 322 -23.94 -6.13 -8.12
CA ARG A 322 -25.18 -6.82 -8.53
C ARG A 322 -25.62 -6.44 -9.93
N ALA A 323 -25.54 -5.16 -10.30
CA ALA A 323 -25.86 -4.68 -11.64
C ALA A 323 -24.93 -5.29 -12.71
N GLU A 324 -23.68 -5.60 -12.34
CA GLU A 324 -22.70 -6.30 -13.19
C GLU A 324 -22.86 -7.84 -13.17
N GLY A 325 -23.90 -8.36 -12.52
CA GLY A 325 -24.22 -9.79 -12.53
C GLY A 325 -23.49 -10.63 -11.46
N VAL A 326 -22.82 -10.01 -10.51
CA VAL A 326 -22.27 -10.72 -9.34
C VAL A 326 -23.42 -11.09 -8.40
N GLU A 327 -23.59 -12.38 -8.12
CA GLU A 327 -24.51 -12.85 -7.11
C GLU A 327 -23.89 -12.64 -5.73
N ILE A 328 -24.50 -11.78 -4.90
CA ILE A 328 -24.02 -11.53 -3.53
C ILE A 328 -25.00 -12.13 -2.52
N VAL A 329 -24.48 -13.00 -1.66
CA VAL A 329 -25.22 -13.66 -0.58
C VAL A 329 -24.64 -13.21 0.76
N LEU A 330 -25.38 -12.34 1.45
CA LEU A 330 -25.02 -11.81 2.77
C LEU A 330 -25.59 -12.70 3.88
N GLY A 331 -24.98 -12.68 5.07
CA GLY A 331 -25.37 -13.57 6.17
C GLY A 331 -25.14 -15.06 5.88
N ALA A 332 -24.30 -15.40 4.90
CA ALA A 332 -24.02 -16.77 4.49
C ALA A 332 -23.03 -17.43 5.46
N ARG A 333 -23.50 -18.45 6.17
CA ARG A 333 -22.65 -19.32 6.99
C ARG A 333 -22.30 -20.57 6.20
N ILE A 334 -21.07 -20.65 5.71
CA ILE A 334 -20.60 -21.84 4.97
C ILE A 334 -20.37 -22.98 5.97
N GLU A 335 -21.04 -24.10 5.75
CA GLU A 335 -20.98 -25.28 6.63
C GLU A 335 -19.86 -26.24 6.24
N ARG A 336 -19.65 -26.45 4.93
CA ARG A 336 -18.58 -27.28 4.37
C ARG A 336 -18.36 -27.01 2.89
N ALA A 337 -17.22 -27.48 2.39
CA ALA A 337 -16.94 -27.61 0.97
C ALA A 337 -16.83 -29.10 0.60
N GLU A 338 -17.32 -29.46 -0.58
CA GLU A 338 -17.23 -30.84 -1.10
C GLU A 338 -16.99 -30.85 -2.60
N ARG A 339 -16.38 -31.94 -3.09
CA ARG A 339 -16.15 -32.16 -4.52
C ARG A 339 -17.26 -33.07 -5.07
N ARG A 340 -17.86 -32.68 -6.20
CA ARG A 340 -18.84 -33.49 -6.94
C ARG A 340 -18.36 -33.65 -8.37
N GLY A 341 -17.63 -34.74 -8.64
CA GLY A 341 -16.95 -34.95 -9.92
C GLY A 341 -15.89 -33.85 -10.17
N PRO A 342 -15.94 -33.13 -11.31
CA PRO A 342 -15.01 -32.03 -11.57
C PRO A 342 -15.34 -30.76 -10.78
N GLU A 343 -16.57 -30.65 -10.26
CA GLU A 343 -17.09 -29.43 -9.64
C GLU A 343 -16.74 -29.32 -8.15
N ARG A 344 -16.65 -28.08 -7.67
CA ARG A 344 -16.53 -27.73 -6.25
C ARG A 344 -17.86 -27.17 -5.77
N VAL A 345 -18.32 -27.59 -4.59
CA VAL A 345 -19.60 -27.16 -4.02
C VAL A 345 -19.37 -26.59 -2.62
N LEU A 346 -19.79 -25.35 -2.41
CA LEU A 346 -19.91 -24.76 -1.08
C LEU A 346 -21.34 -24.94 -0.58
N VAL A 347 -21.51 -25.61 0.54
CA VAL A 347 -22.81 -25.78 1.19
C VAL A 347 -22.89 -24.76 2.32
N TYR A 348 -23.94 -23.93 2.30
CA TYR A 348 -24.06 -22.81 3.22
C TYR A 348 -25.50 -22.62 3.67
N ASP A 349 -25.65 -22.02 4.85
CA ASP A 349 -26.92 -21.66 5.47
C ASP A 349 -27.12 -20.15 5.39
N VAL A 350 -28.31 -19.72 4.99
CA VAL A 350 -28.76 -18.33 5.04
C VAL A 350 -30.15 -18.32 5.67
N ALA A 351 -30.27 -17.67 6.82
CA ALA A 351 -31.54 -17.56 7.54
C ALA A 351 -32.25 -18.92 7.80
N GLY A 352 -31.48 -19.99 8.07
CA GLY A 352 -32.00 -21.33 8.34
C GLY A 352 -32.33 -22.14 7.08
N ALA A 353 -32.15 -21.57 5.89
CA ALA A 353 -32.31 -22.27 4.62
C ALA A 353 -30.95 -22.68 4.05
N ARG A 354 -30.75 -24.00 3.96
CA ARG A 354 -29.54 -24.58 3.36
C ARG A 354 -29.56 -24.47 1.85
N ARG A 355 -28.46 -23.99 1.28
CA ARG A 355 -28.24 -23.74 -0.14
C ARG A 355 -26.84 -24.19 -0.56
N GLU A 356 -26.61 -24.18 -1.87
CA GLU A 356 -25.35 -24.64 -2.47
C GLU A 356 -24.88 -23.68 -3.54
N ALA A 357 -23.58 -23.41 -3.57
CA ALA A 357 -22.91 -22.70 -4.65
C ALA A 357 -21.98 -23.70 -5.38
N VAL A 358 -22.36 -24.09 -6.59
CA VAL A 358 -21.58 -24.98 -7.45
C VAL A 358 -20.67 -24.13 -8.34
N CYS A 359 -19.37 -24.43 -8.33
CA CYS A 359 -18.36 -23.62 -8.98
C CYS A 359 -17.19 -24.45 -9.53
N ASP A 360 -16.42 -23.83 -10.41
CA ASP A 360 -15.20 -24.41 -10.96
C ASP A 360 -13.99 -24.02 -10.10
N ALA A 361 -14.02 -22.84 -9.47
CA ALA A 361 -12.99 -22.39 -8.53
C ALA A 361 -13.62 -21.72 -7.31
N ILE A 362 -12.95 -21.87 -6.16
CA ILE A 362 -13.25 -21.15 -4.92
C ILE A 362 -12.11 -20.16 -4.69
N LEU A 363 -12.40 -18.88 -4.51
CA LEU A 363 -11.45 -17.86 -4.10
C LEU A 363 -11.75 -17.44 -2.66
N VAL A 364 -10.74 -17.55 -1.80
CA VAL A 364 -10.84 -17.18 -0.39
C VAL A 364 -10.21 -15.81 -0.17
N GLY A 365 -11.04 -14.85 0.24
CA GLY A 365 -10.66 -13.46 0.58
C GLY A 365 -10.87 -13.12 2.07
N ALA A 366 -10.82 -14.11 2.96
CA ALA A 366 -11.32 -14.00 4.33
C ALA A 366 -10.36 -13.38 5.35
N GLY A 367 -9.09 -13.13 5.02
CA GLY A 367 -8.16 -12.50 5.96
C GLY A 367 -6.67 -12.77 5.67
N ARG A 368 -5.83 -12.21 6.55
CA ARG A 368 -4.37 -12.33 6.50
C ARG A 368 -3.82 -12.57 7.91
N ALA A 369 -2.89 -13.51 8.06
CA ALA A 369 -2.18 -13.78 9.31
C ALA A 369 -0.72 -13.31 9.23
N PRO A 370 -0.17 -12.69 10.28
CA PRO A 370 1.23 -12.27 10.31
C PRO A 370 2.17 -13.49 10.25
N ASN A 371 3.30 -13.34 9.56
CA ASN A 371 4.30 -14.40 9.45
C ASN A 371 5.28 -14.33 10.63
N VAL A 372 5.06 -15.14 11.66
CA VAL A 372 5.88 -15.19 12.89
C VAL A 372 6.53 -16.54 13.14
N GLU A 373 6.05 -17.58 12.44
CA GLU A 373 6.48 -18.96 12.60
C GLU A 373 7.89 -19.20 12.05
N GLY A 374 8.66 -20.05 12.73
CA GLY A 374 10.01 -20.43 12.29
C GLY A 374 11.10 -19.35 12.46
N LEU A 375 10.74 -18.14 12.90
CA LEU A 375 11.69 -17.02 13.04
C LEU A 375 12.58 -17.09 14.29
N GLY A 376 12.26 -17.94 15.28
CA GLY A 376 13.03 -18.02 16.53
C GLY A 376 12.89 -16.77 17.42
N LEU A 377 11.71 -16.15 17.44
CA LEU A 377 11.44 -14.90 18.17
C LEU A 377 11.68 -15.04 19.68
N GLU A 378 11.46 -16.23 20.23
CA GLU A 378 11.70 -16.58 21.63
C GLU A 378 13.19 -16.45 21.97
N ALA A 379 14.07 -17.00 21.12
CA ALA A 379 15.52 -16.88 21.28
C ALA A 379 16.01 -15.43 21.15
N ALA A 380 15.27 -14.62 20.38
CA ALA A 380 15.53 -13.19 20.23
C ALA A 380 14.98 -12.33 21.40
N GLY A 381 14.17 -12.90 22.30
CA GLY A 381 13.46 -12.15 23.34
C GLY A 381 12.39 -11.21 22.77
N VAL A 382 11.70 -11.61 21.69
CA VAL A 382 10.66 -10.85 20.99
C VAL A 382 9.29 -11.46 21.28
N ALA A 383 8.41 -10.70 21.95
CA ALA A 383 7.03 -11.10 22.17
C ALA A 383 6.21 -10.99 20.88
N HIS A 384 5.34 -11.96 20.67
CA HIS A 384 4.43 -12.02 19.53
C HIS A 384 3.12 -12.72 19.94
N GLY A 385 2.09 -12.58 19.11
CA GLY A 385 0.80 -13.23 19.31
C GLY A 385 -0.01 -13.28 18.01
N ARG A 386 -1.32 -13.47 18.12
CA ARG A 386 -2.23 -13.60 16.97
C ARG A 386 -2.15 -12.42 15.99
N ASP A 387 -1.93 -11.21 16.51
CA ASP A 387 -1.87 -9.98 15.72
C ASP A 387 -0.46 -9.67 15.17
N GLY A 388 0.54 -10.49 15.54
CA GLY A 388 1.90 -10.45 15.03
C GLY A 388 2.92 -10.10 16.11
N VAL A 389 4.02 -9.46 15.71
CA VAL A 389 5.08 -9.02 16.63
C VAL A 389 4.58 -7.84 17.45
N THR A 390 4.72 -7.96 18.78
CA THR A 390 4.33 -6.89 19.70
C THR A 390 5.36 -5.76 19.66
N VAL A 391 4.90 -4.56 19.35
CA VAL A 391 5.72 -3.34 19.31
C VAL A 391 5.10 -2.21 20.13
N ASN A 392 5.94 -1.31 20.62
CA ASN A 392 5.48 -0.02 21.14
C ASN A 392 5.21 0.97 19.99
N ASP A 393 4.75 2.18 20.32
CA ASP A 393 4.42 3.23 19.34
C ASP A 393 5.62 3.74 18.52
N TYR A 394 6.85 3.39 18.93
CA TYR A 394 8.10 3.68 18.21
C TYR A 394 8.55 2.50 17.33
N LEU A 395 7.72 1.45 17.22
CA LEU A 395 7.96 0.21 16.47
C LEU A 395 9.08 -0.66 17.04
N GLN A 396 9.45 -0.44 18.29
CA GLN A 396 10.45 -1.25 19.01
C GLN A 396 9.76 -2.43 19.69
N THR A 397 10.36 -3.62 19.58
CA THR A 397 9.88 -4.86 20.21
C THR A 397 10.28 -4.94 21.70
N THR A 398 9.93 -6.04 22.37
CA THR A 398 10.43 -6.34 23.74
C THR A 398 11.97 -6.46 23.79
N ASN A 399 12.62 -6.83 22.69
CA ASN A 399 14.06 -6.66 22.55
C ASN A 399 14.36 -5.25 22.02
N ARG A 400 15.02 -4.42 22.83
CA ARG A 400 15.34 -3.02 22.49
C ARG A 400 16.22 -2.86 21.24
N ARG A 401 16.86 -3.93 20.76
CA ARG A 401 17.66 -3.94 19.53
C ARG A 401 16.88 -4.32 18.28
N ILE A 402 15.65 -4.82 18.44
CA ILE A 402 14.84 -5.35 17.35
C ILE A 402 13.59 -4.49 17.21
N TYR A 403 13.30 -4.11 15.97
CA TYR A 403 12.11 -3.37 15.55
C TYR A 403 11.27 -4.26 14.64
N ALA A 404 10.00 -3.93 14.45
CA ALA A 404 9.16 -4.61 13.46
C ALA A 404 8.27 -3.61 12.70
N ALA A 405 8.07 -3.85 11.40
CA ALA A 405 7.32 -2.95 10.53
C ALA A 405 6.57 -3.71 9.44
N GLY A 406 5.53 -3.08 8.90
CA GLY A 406 4.64 -3.67 7.90
C GLY A 406 3.62 -4.63 8.51
N ASP A 407 3.09 -5.53 7.69
CA ASP A 407 1.98 -6.41 8.05
C ASP A 407 2.23 -7.27 9.29
N VAL A 408 3.48 -7.57 9.65
CA VAL A 408 3.80 -8.36 10.85
C VAL A 408 3.57 -7.60 12.16
N ALA A 409 3.50 -6.26 12.14
CA ALA A 409 3.44 -5.42 13.33
C ALA A 409 2.39 -4.29 13.26
N SER A 410 1.50 -4.33 12.27
CA SER A 410 0.51 -3.29 11.99
C SER A 410 -0.88 -3.88 11.81
N ARG A 411 -1.91 -3.24 12.36
CA ARG A 411 -3.32 -3.60 12.04
C ARG A 411 -3.70 -3.26 10.58
N PHE A 412 -3.03 -2.27 9.99
CA PHE A 412 -3.22 -1.85 8.61
C PHE A 412 -2.23 -2.62 7.73
N LYS A 413 -2.75 -3.52 6.90
CA LYS A 413 -1.97 -4.41 6.03
C LYS A 413 -1.82 -3.80 4.63
N PHE A 414 -1.20 -2.63 4.56
CA PHE A 414 -1.06 -1.85 3.33
C PHE A 414 0.40 -1.57 2.98
N THR A 415 0.69 -1.53 1.69
CA THR A 415 2.03 -1.22 1.16
C THR A 415 2.54 0.15 1.60
N HIS A 416 1.73 1.20 1.48
CA HIS A 416 2.11 2.55 1.92
C HIS A 416 2.23 2.66 3.44
N MET A 417 1.47 1.87 4.20
CA MET A 417 1.67 1.77 5.65
C MET A 417 3.00 1.09 5.96
N ALA A 418 3.35 -0.01 5.27
CA ALA A 418 4.63 -0.68 5.43
C ALA A 418 5.83 0.24 5.13
N ASP A 419 5.75 1.09 4.09
CA ASP A 419 6.74 2.14 3.82
C ASP A 419 6.83 3.16 4.97
N ALA A 420 5.70 3.74 5.38
CA ALA A 420 5.67 4.73 6.46
C ALA A 420 6.25 4.19 7.77
N LEU A 421 5.91 2.95 8.14
CA LEU A 421 6.45 2.27 9.31
C LEU A 421 7.95 2.01 9.18
N ALA A 422 8.44 1.59 8.02
CA ALA A 422 9.88 1.41 7.79
C ALA A 422 10.66 2.71 7.96
N ARG A 423 10.13 3.84 7.50
CA ARG A 423 10.75 5.17 7.71
C ARG A 423 10.80 5.56 9.18
N ILE A 424 9.77 5.23 9.96
CA ILE A 424 9.77 5.40 11.42
C ILE A 424 10.83 4.51 12.07
N VAL A 425 10.92 3.23 11.67
CA VAL A 425 11.95 2.31 12.17
C VAL A 425 13.35 2.85 11.87
N LEU A 426 13.63 3.33 10.66
CA LEU A 426 14.93 3.90 10.32
C LEU A 426 15.29 5.09 11.22
N ALA A 427 14.36 6.04 11.39
CA ALA A 427 14.55 7.19 12.26
C ALA A 427 14.81 6.78 13.72
N ASN A 428 14.04 5.81 14.24
CA ASN A 428 14.09 5.43 15.64
C ASN A 428 15.25 4.47 15.96
N ALA A 429 15.55 3.52 15.09
CA ALA A 429 16.55 2.47 15.30
C ALA A 429 17.98 2.95 15.08
N LEU A 430 18.21 3.79 14.06
CA LEU A 430 19.55 4.26 13.68
C LEU A 430 19.91 5.60 14.32
N PHE A 431 18.93 6.46 14.60
CA PHE A 431 19.19 7.83 15.08
C PHE A 431 18.58 8.16 16.45
N GLY A 432 17.97 7.18 17.13
CA GLY A 432 17.30 7.43 18.41
C GLY A 432 16.12 8.39 18.30
N GLY A 433 15.50 8.47 17.12
CA GLY A 433 14.30 9.25 16.86
C GLY A 433 13.14 8.87 17.77
N ARG A 434 12.14 9.75 17.82
CA ARG A 434 10.91 9.58 18.61
C ARG A 434 9.66 9.69 17.72
N LYS A 435 9.74 9.21 16.49
CA LYS A 435 8.60 9.20 15.56
C LYS A 435 7.62 8.12 15.99
N LYS A 436 6.34 8.46 16.02
CA LYS A 436 5.25 7.61 16.52
C LYS A 436 4.37 7.12 15.40
N ALA A 437 4.02 5.83 15.41
CA ALA A 437 3.09 5.26 14.43
C ALA A 437 1.67 5.80 14.60
N SER A 438 1.25 6.07 15.85
CA SER A 438 -0.05 6.65 16.19
C SER A 438 -0.30 8.05 15.62
N ALA A 439 0.74 8.75 15.16
CA ALA A 439 0.64 10.07 14.55
C ALA A 439 0.40 10.04 13.03
N LEU A 440 0.34 8.86 12.41
CA LEU A 440 0.11 8.72 10.98
C LEU A 440 -1.38 8.84 10.64
N HIS A 441 -1.68 9.60 9.58
CA HIS A 441 -2.97 9.55 8.89
C HIS A 441 -2.85 8.55 7.73
N VAL A 442 -3.54 7.42 7.85
CA VAL A 442 -3.44 6.32 6.90
C VAL A 442 -4.64 6.40 5.94
N PRO A 443 -4.42 6.70 4.65
CA PRO A 443 -5.48 6.56 3.66
C PRO A 443 -5.72 5.07 3.37
N TRP A 444 -6.97 4.73 3.08
CA TRP A 444 -7.43 3.42 2.66
C TRP A 444 -8.11 3.57 1.30
N CYS A 445 -7.89 2.64 0.37
CA CYS A 445 -8.66 2.59 -0.87
C CYS A 445 -8.98 1.14 -1.25
N THR A 446 -10.25 0.87 -1.54
CA THR A 446 -10.75 -0.36 -2.17
C THR A 446 -10.98 -0.07 -3.64
N TYR A 447 -10.30 -0.82 -4.52
CA TYR A 447 -10.20 -0.51 -5.95
C TYR A 447 -11.29 -1.17 -6.80
N THR A 448 -12.51 -1.23 -6.26
CA THR A 448 -13.71 -1.49 -7.05
C THR A 448 -13.96 -0.32 -8.01
N SER A 449 -14.99 -0.42 -8.85
CA SER A 449 -15.49 0.68 -9.66
C SER A 449 -16.98 0.83 -9.35
N PRO A 450 -17.41 1.91 -8.65
CA PRO A 450 -16.57 3.01 -8.14
C PRO A 450 -15.59 2.56 -7.05
N GLU A 451 -14.51 3.33 -6.87
CA GLU A 451 -13.55 3.14 -5.79
C GLU A 451 -14.13 3.68 -4.48
N VAL A 452 -13.75 3.09 -3.35
CA VAL A 452 -14.08 3.61 -2.00
C VAL A 452 -12.78 3.94 -1.32
N ALA A 453 -12.56 5.22 -1.02
CA ALA A 453 -11.37 5.70 -0.34
C ALA A 453 -11.72 6.51 0.90
N HIS A 454 -10.99 6.32 2.00
CA HIS A 454 -11.19 7.09 3.22
C HIS A 454 -9.88 7.37 3.95
N VAL A 455 -9.87 8.39 4.81
CA VAL A 455 -8.75 8.72 5.70
C VAL A 455 -9.28 9.28 7.00
N GLY A 456 -8.61 8.98 8.12
CA GLY A 456 -8.99 9.50 9.42
C GLY A 456 -10.03 8.64 10.14
N LEU A 457 -10.90 9.30 10.91
CA LEU A 457 -11.91 8.64 11.75
C LEU A 457 -13.27 8.63 11.04
N SER A 458 -14.00 7.51 11.16
CA SER A 458 -15.44 7.50 10.92
C SER A 458 -16.17 8.30 12.02
N PRO A 459 -17.45 8.70 11.82
CA PRO A 459 -18.26 9.31 12.86
C PRO A 459 -18.31 8.47 14.14
N GLN A 460 -18.53 7.15 14.01
CA GLN A 460 -18.63 6.25 15.16
C GLN A 460 -17.28 6.15 15.90
N GLU A 461 -16.16 6.11 15.19
CA GLU A 461 -14.84 6.10 15.80
C GLU A 461 -14.51 7.43 16.49
N ALA A 462 -14.91 8.55 15.91
CA ALA A 462 -14.70 9.88 16.48
C ALA A 462 -15.53 10.06 17.77
N GLU A 463 -16.80 9.68 17.74
CA GLU A 463 -17.68 9.69 18.91
C GLU A 463 -17.17 8.76 20.01
N GLY A 464 -16.72 7.54 19.65
CA GLY A 464 -16.09 6.59 20.57
C GLY A 464 -14.79 7.12 21.22
N ARG A 465 -14.16 8.14 20.61
CA ARG A 465 -13.00 8.88 21.16
C ARG A 465 -13.38 10.19 21.86
N GLY A 466 -14.66 10.46 22.05
CA GLY A 466 -15.15 11.66 22.71
C GLY A 466 -15.08 12.93 21.84
N HIS A 467 -15.01 12.78 20.52
CA HIS A 467 -15.08 13.90 19.59
C HIS A 467 -16.52 14.08 19.12
N ALA A 468 -17.10 15.26 19.36
CA ALA A 468 -18.32 15.66 18.69
C ALA A 468 -18.01 16.00 17.23
N VAL A 469 -18.80 15.46 16.30
CA VAL A 469 -18.58 15.56 14.86
C VAL A 469 -19.65 16.43 14.20
N ASP A 470 -19.24 17.24 13.22
CA ASP A 470 -20.10 17.84 12.20
C ASP A 470 -19.73 17.22 10.85
N THR A 471 -20.72 16.70 10.12
CA THR A 471 -20.50 16.04 8.81
C THR A 471 -21.00 16.92 7.66
N ILE A 472 -20.22 16.99 6.59
CA ILE A 472 -20.58 17.61 5.31
C ILE A 472 -20.46 16.53 4.25
N THR A 473 -21.54 16.30 3.50
CA THR A 473 -21.58 15.33 2.40
C THR A 473 -21.93 16.07 1.12
N ILE A 474 -21.11 15.91 0.09
CA ILE A 474 -21.34 16.43 -1.26
C ILE A 474 -21.67 15.23 -2.16
N PRO A 475 -22.93 15.07 -2.61
CA PRO A 475 -23.28 14.07 -3.62
C PRO A 475 -22.49 14.31 -4.91
N LEU A 476 -22.06 13.25 -5.60
CA LEU A 476 -21.37 13.41 -6.89
C LEU A 476 -22.31 13.85 -8.02
N ALA A 477 -23.62 13.61 -7.90
CA ALA A 477 -24.63 14.21 -8.77
C ALA A 477 -24.59 15.76 -8.77
N ASP A 478 -24.04 16.39 -7.72
CA ASP A 478 -23.85 17.85 -7.66
C ASP A 478 -22.47 18.30 -8.18
N VAL A 479 -21.65 17.38 -8.72
CA VAL A 479 -20.29 17.65 -9.21
C VAL A 479 -20.26 17.47 -10.72
N ASP A 480 -20.15 18.58 -11.45
CA ASP A 480 -20.23 18.63 -12.92
C ASP A 480 -19.35 17.57 -13.60
N ARG A 481 -18.13 17.34 -13.11
CA ARG A 481 -17.25 16.31 -13.69
C ARG A 481 -17.84 14.90 -13.59
N ALA A 482 -18.42 14.55 -12.46
CA ALA A 482 -19.02 13.23 -12.25
C ALA A 482 -20.28 13.04 -13.12
N VAL A 483 -21.09 14.10 -13.27
CA VAL A 483 -22.25 14.11 -14.18
C VAL A 483 -21.82 13.92 -15.64
N LEU A 484 -20.79 14.64 -16.08
CA LEU A 484 -20.26 14.53 -17.45
C LEU A 484 -19.67 13.14 -17.74
N ASP A 485 -19.10 12.49 -16.73
CA ASP A 485 -18.52 11.15 -16.84
C ASP A 485 -19.57 10.03 -16.62
N GLY A 486 -20.79 10.37 -16.16
CA GLY A 486 -21.84 9.39 -15.82
C GLY A 486 -21.62 8.64 -14.49
N ASP A 487 -20.73 9.13 -13.63
CA ASP A 487 -20.31 8.51 -12.36
C ASP A 487 -20.95 9.20 -11.13
N GLU A 488 -22.27 9.38 -11.14
CA GLU A 488 -23.01 10.23 -10.18
C GLU A 488 -23.36 9.54 -8.84
N ASP A 489 -23.34 8.20 -8.79
CA ASP A 489 -23.86 7.38 -7.68
C ASP A 489 -23.07 7.50 -6.36
N GLY A 490 -22.01 8.31 -6.34
CA GLY A 490 -21.07 8.46 -5.24
C GLY A 490 -21.25 9.72 -4.39
N PHE A 491 -20.32 9.94 -3.46
CA PHE A 491 -20.25 11.14 -2.64
C PHE A 491 -18.83 11.42 -2.13
N PHE A 492 -18.58 12.68 -1.74
CA PHE A 492 -17.43 13.06 -0.91
C PHE A 492 -17.92 13.59 0.44
N ARG A 493 -17.55 12.91 1.52
CA ARG A 493 -17.93 13.20 2.90
C ARG A 493 -16.73 13.64 3.72
N PHE A 494 -16.92 14.68 4.52
CA PHE A 494 -15.94 15.25 5.44
C PHE A 494 -16.50 15.25 6.85
N HIS A 495 -15.69 14.81 7.80
CA HIS A 495 -15.98 14.81 9.22
C HIS A 495 -15.12 15.88 9.89
N LEU A 496 -15.76 16.86 10.52
CA LEU A 496 -15.10 17.97 11.20
C LEU A 496 -15.32 17.87 12.70
N ALA A 497 -14.34 18.33 13.48
CA ALA A 497 -14.56 18.51 14.92
C ALA A 497 -15.55 19.66 15.13
N ARG A 498 -16.63 19.39 15.87
CA ARG A 498 -17.75 20.32 16.05
C ARG A 498 -17.29 21.72 16.47
N GLY A 499 -17.80 22.73 15.79
CA GLY A 499 -17.45 24.14 16.05
C GLY A 499 -16.08 24.57 15.51
N SER A 500 -15.36 23.72 14.77
CA SER A 500 -14.09 24.04 14.11
C SER A 500 -14.08 23.54 12.66
N ASP A 501 -13.08 23.94 11.88
CA ASP A 501 -12.85 23.41 10.52
C ASP A 501 -11.83 22.26 10.50
N ARG A 502 -11.44 21.75 11.68
CA ARG A 502 -10.45 20.67 11.80
C ARG A 502 -11.02 19.36 11.26
N LEU A 503 -10.37 18.83 10.23
CA LEU A 503 -10.65 17.52 9.65
C LEU A 503 -10.35 16.39 10.66
N LEU A 504 -11.34 15.56 10.93
CA LEU A 504 -11.24 14.31 11.71
C LEU A 504 -11.15 13.10 10.79
N GLY A 505 -11.80 13.15 9.63
CA GLY A 505 -11.74 12.12 8.60
C GLY A 505 -12.54 12.51 7.36
N ALA A 506 -12.44 11.70 6.32
CA ALA A 506 -13.19 11.85 5.09
C ALA A 506 -13.36 10.51 4.38
N THR A 507 -14.45 10.37 3.62
CA THR A 507 -14.79 9.22 2.80
C THR A 507 -15.22 9.69 1.41
N LEU A 508 -14.65 9.12 0.36
CA LEU A 508 -14.97 9.38 -1.04
C LEU A 508 -15.34 8.07 -1.73
N VAL A 509 -16.50 8.06 -2.37
CA VAL A 509 -16.92 6.99 -3.29
C VAL A 509 -17.01 7.62 -4.67
N SER A 510 -16.07 7.29 -5.56
CA SER A 510 -15.99 7.88 -6.91
C SER A 510 -15.12 7.04 -7.84
N ALA A 511 -15.17 7.31 -9.14
CA ALA A 511 -14.03 6.98 -9.98
C ALA A 511 -12.77 7.70 -9.46
N HIS A 512 -11.63 7.00 -9.43
CA HIS A 512 -10.34 7.54 -8.97
C HIS A 512 -10.35 8.11 -7.54
N ALA A 513 -11.16 7.55 -6.63
CA ALA A 513 -11.23 7.98 -5.24
C ALA A 513 -9.86 7.88 -4.53
N GLY A 514 -9.05 6.87 -4.86
CA GLY A 514 -7.72 6.68 -4.29
C GLY A 514 -6.73 7.81 -4.61
N GLU A 515 -6.90 8.50 -5.73
CA GLU A 515 -6.09 9.66 -6.10
C GLU A 515 -6.57 10.91 -5.34
N THR A 516 -7.88 11.17 -5.35
CA THR A 516 -8.46 12.41 -4.82
C THR A 516 -8.38 12.47 -3.29
N ILE A 517 -8.46 11.33 -2.58
CA ILE A 517 -8.32 11.29 -1.11
C ILE A 517 -6.94 11.77 -0.63
N SER A 518 -5.92 11.78 -1.50
CA SER A 518 -4.57 12.18 -1.15
C SER A 518 -4.48 13.65 -0.74
N GLU A 519 -5.32 14.53 -1.31
CA GLU A 519 -5.34 15.94 -0.92
C GLU A 519 -5.83 16.12 0.52
N VAL A 520 -6.89 15.40 0.91
CA VAL A 520 -7.38 15.41 2.29
C VAL A 520 -6.36 14.78 3.24
N THR A 521 -5.68 13.73 2.81
CA THR A 521 -4.59 13.10 3.57
C THR A 521 -3.46 14.09 3.85
N LEU A 522 -3.07 14.89 2.84
CA LEU A 522 -2.09 15.97 3.00
C LEU A 522 -2.58 17.02 4.00
N ALA A 523 -3.84 17.48 3.86
CA ALA A 523 -4.42 18.47 4.75
C ALA A 523 -4.39 18.00 6.21
N MET A 524 -4.86 16.78 6.48
CA MET A 524 -4.85 16.18 7.81
C MET A 524 -3.43 16.04 8.36
N THR A 525 -2.49 15.53 7.55
CA THR A 525 -1.07 15.38 7.93
C THR A 525 -0.40 16.69 8.31
N ARG A 526 -0.86 17.80 7.74
CA ARG A 526 -0.35 19.16 8.03
C ARG A 526 -1.22 19.94 9.01
N GLY A 527 -2.29 19.34 9.53
CA GLY A 527 -3.23 20.01 10.44
C GLY A 527 -3.98 21.17 9.80
N LEU A 528 -4.15 21.14 8.47
CA LEU A 528 -4.93 22.13 7.73
C LEU A 528 -6.42 21.83 7.86
N GLY A 529 -7.21 22.87 8.08
CA GLY A 529 -8.66 22.77 8.17
C GLY A 529 -9.34 22.90 6.80
N LEU A 530 -10.64 22.61 6.77
CA LEU A 530 -11.45 22.70 5.55
C LEU A 530 -11.50 24.13 4.98
N ALA A 531 -11.36 25.17 5.83
CA ALA A 531 -11.31 26.54 5.34
C ALA A 531 -10.04 26.82 4.52
N THR A 532 -8.91 26.17 4.84
CA THR A 532 -7.69 26.28 4.03
C THR A 532 -7.91 25.66 2.65
N LEU A 533 -8.56 24.50 2.59
CA LEU A 533 -8.90 23.84 1.32
C LEU A 533 -9.87 24.68 0.47
N ALA A 534 -10.74 25.49 1.10
CA ALA A 534 -11.60 26.46 0.43
C ALA A 534 -10.82 27.53 -0.35
N GLY A 535 -9.66 27.94 0.18
CA GLY A 535 -8.81 28.98 -0.42
C GLY A 535 -7.94 28.48 -1.57
N VAL A 536 -7.89 27.17 -1.79
CA VAL A 536 -7.13 26.56 -2.90
C VAL A 536 -7.95 26.68 -4.19
N ILE A 537 -7.29 27.06 -5.28
CA ILE A 537 -7.90 27.05 -6.62
C ILE A 537 -7.85 25.61 -7.15
N HIS A 538 -9.01 24.97 -7.22
CA HIS A 538 -9.18 23.63 -7.79
C HIS A 538 -9.46 23.72 -9.29
N PRO A 539 -8.81 22.90 -10.14
CA PRO A 539 -9.12 22.86 -11.57
C PRO A 539 -10.59 22.47 -11.83
N TYR A 540 -11.21 23.12 -12.82
CA TYR A 540 -12.59 22.87 -13.23
C TYR A 540 -12.67 22.40 -14.69
N PRO A 541 -13.50 21.38 -15.01
CA PRO A 541 -14.24 20.52 -14.10
C PRO A 541 -13.39 19.33 -13.60
N THR A 542 -13.36 19.07 -12.29
CA THR A 542 -12.75 17.86 -11.68
C THR A 542 -13.55 17.37 -10.47
N VAL A 543 -13.37 16.11 -10.06
CA VAL A 543 -13.99 15.58 -8.82
C VAL A 543 -13.50 16.35 -7.57
N ALA A 544 -12.29 16.91 -7.61
CA ALA A 544 -11.75 17.75 -6.53
C ALA A 544 -12.63 18.98 -6.23
N GLU A 545 -13.49 19.41 -7.16
CA GLU A 545 -14.47 20.47 -6.90
C GLU A 545 -15.41 20.13 -5.72
N ALA A 546 -15.63 18.86 -5.41
CA ALA A 546 -16.37 18.45 -4.22
C ALA A 546 -15.72 18.94 -2.91
N ILE A 547 -14.39 19.07 -2.86
CA ILE A 547 -13.66 19.67 -1.72
C ILE A 547 -14.05 21.15 -1.57
N ARG A 548 -14.06 21.89 -2.68
CA ARG A 548 -14.50 23.30 -2.70
C ARG A 548 -15.96 23.43 -2.27
N LYS A 549 -16.86 22.62 -2.82
CA LYS A 549 -18.29 22.62 -2.44
C LYS A 549 -18.50 22.30 -0.96
N ALA A 550 -17.74 21.36 -0.40
CA ALA A 550 -17.76 21.07 1.03
C ALA A 550 -17.31 22.26 1.87
N ALA A 551 -16.28 22.97 1.44
CA ALA A 551 -15.79 24.15 2.12
C ALA A 551 -16.75 25.36 2.03
N ASP A 552 -17.41 25.54 0.89
CA ASP A 552 -18.48 26.53 0.73
C ASP A 552 -19.65 26.22 1.67
N GLU A 553 -20.05 24.96 1.77
CA GLU A 553 -21.09 24.52 2.69
C GLU A 553 -20.70 24.76 4.16
N TYR A 554 -19.45 24.49 4.53
CA TYR A 554 -18.92 24.85 5.84
C TYR A 554 -19.05 26.35 6.13
N ASN A 555 -18.67 27.21 5.17
CA ASN A 555 -18.78 28.66 5.31
C ASN A 555 -20.23 29.13 5.41
N ARG A 556 -21.17 28.52 4.66
CA ARG A 556 -22.61 28.83 4.77
C ARG A 556 -23.15 28.52 6.16
N ARG A 557 -22.74 27.40 6.77
CA ARG A 557 -23.14 27.04 8.15
C ARG A 557 -22.66 28.06 9.19
N ARG A 558 -21.57 28.79 8.91
CA ARG A 558 -21.08 29.90 9.77
C ARG A 558 -21.84 31.20 9.59
N LEU A 559 -22.59 31.38 8.51
CA LEU A 559 -23.49 32.54 8.30
C LEU A 559 -24.77 32.39 9.13
N THR A 560 -24.63 32.46 10.46
CA THR A 560 -25.74 32.39 11.40
C THR A 560 -26.75 33.53 11.15
N PRO A 561 -28.03 33.40 11.59
CA PRO A 561 -29.02 34.47 11.44
C PRO A 561 -28.55 35.83 11.99
N THR A 562 -27.79 35.82 13.09
CA THR A 562 -27.17 37.01 13.68
C THR A 562 -26.13 37.62 12.74
N VAL A 563 -25.21 36.81 12.22
CA VAL A 563 -24.18 37.26 11.27
C VAL A 563 -24.84 37.80 9.99
N LYS A 564 -25.85 37.10 9.45
CA LYS A 564 -26.62 37.57 8.28
C LYS A 564 -27.31 38.91 8.56
N ARG A 565 -27.87 39.12 9.75
CA ARG A 565 -28.50 40.39 10.13
C ARG A 565 -27.49 41.53 10.22
N VAL A 566 -26.32 41.29 10.82
CA VAL A 566 -25.22 42.27 10.91
C VAL A 566 -24.68 42.62 9.53
N LEU A 567 -24.39 41.61 8.69
CA LEU A 567 -23.94 41.82 7.32
C LEU A 567 -25.01 42.55 6.49
N GLY A 568 -26.28 42.17 6.64
CA GLY A 568 -27.41 42.82 5.96
C GLY A 568 -27.54 44.29 6.35
N TRP A 569 -27.40 44.61 7.64
CA TRP A 569 -27.36 45.99 8.13
C TRP A 569 -26.16 46.76 7.55
N TRP A 570 -24.96 46.18 7.60
CA TRP A 570 -23.75 46.80 7.05
C TRP A 570 -23.87 47.07 5.54
N LEU A 571 -24.38 46.11 4.77
CA LEU A 571 -24.67 46.28 3.34
C LEU A 571 -25.77 47.32 3.09
N ALA A 572 -26.76 47.45 3.98
CA ALA A 572 -27.77 48.50 3.89
C ALA A 572 -27.18 49.90 4.15
N VAL A 573 -26.28 50.03 5.12
CA VAL A 573 -25.54 51.28 5.38
C VAL A 573 -24.67 51.64 4.19
N ARG A 574 -23.91 50.68 3.65
CA ARG A 574 -23.04 50.87 2.47
C ARG A 574 -23.78 51.21 1.19
N ARG A 575 -25.07 50.86 1.08
CA ARG A 575 -25.92 51.26 -0.05
C ARG A 575 -26.49 52.67 0.07
N ARG A 576 -26.46 53.25 1.28
CA ARG A 576 -26.98 54.60 1.59
C ARG A 576 -25.88 55.66 1.63
N MET A 577 -24.62 55.25 1.80
CA MET A 577 -23.43 56.05 1.53
C MET A 577 -23.11 55.96 0.04
#